data_AF-A0A914DHZ9-F1
#
_entry.id   AF-A0A914DHZ9-F1
#
_cell.length_a   1.000
_cell.length_b   1.000
_cell.length_c   1.000
_cell.angle_alpha   90.00
_cell.angle_beta   90.00
_cell.angle_gamma   90.00
#
_symmetry.space_group_name_H-M   'P 1'
#
loop_
_entity.id
_entity.type
_entity.pdbx_description
1 polymer ?
#
loop_
_entity_poly.entity_id
_entity_poly.type
_entity_poly.pdbx_seq_one_letter_code
_entity_poly.pdbx_strand_id
1 'polypeptide(L)'
;MGSCDFSLEFFTYDNVDGDFNLTTFALAPEDLNIKIPFIKAAQSIIGSKLKLFSTPWTAPKWMKTDQVISGYWTLKGDVGGPYYQTWANYFIRLVLDVVVNGHLGQAMEIGHVEMIMLMIF
;
A
#
# COMPACT_ATOMS: atom_id res chain seq x y z
N MET A 1 2.78 1.36 1.80
CA MET A 1 1.41 1.04 1.36
C MET A 1 0.68 0.35 2.50
N GLY A 2 -0.40 0.94 3.00
CA GLY A 2 -1.07 0.49 4.23
C GLY A 2 -0.32 0.91 5.49
N SER A 3 -0.62 0.24 6.59
CA SER A 3 0.09 0.41 7.87
C SER A 3 1.45 -0.29 7.90
N CYS A 4 2.36 0.19 8.73
CA CYS A 4 3.57 -0.52 9.16
C CYS A 4 3.68 -0.53 10.70
N ASP A 5 4.80 -0.99 11.23
CA ASP A 5 5.15 -0.97 12.66
C ASP A 5 5.19 0.42 13.29
N PHE A 6 5.37 1.48 12.48
CA PHE A 6 5.30 2.88 12.90
C PHE A 6 3.90 3.53 12.73
N SER A 7 2.90 2.77 12.29
CA SER A 7 1.50 3.25 12.25
C SER A 7 0.84 3.10 13.61
N LEU A 8 -0.12 3.98 13.91
CA LEU A 8 -0.88 3.94 15.17
C LEU A 8 -1.82 2.73 15.24
N GLU A 9 -2.29 2.27 14.07
CA GLU A 9 -3.21 1.16 13.93
C GLU A 9 -2.82 0.32 12.71
N PHE A 10 -3.20 -0.96 12.74
CA PHE A 10 -3.01 -1.85 11.60
C PHE A 10 -4.17 -1.73 10.62
N PHE A 11 -3.87 -1.42 9.36
CA PHE A 11 -4.85 -1.31 8.30
C PHE A 11 -4.28 -1.69 6.93
N THR A 12 -5.18 -2.15 6.07
CA THR A 12 -4.95 -2.25 4.62
C THR A 12 -6.00 -1.42 3.90
N TYR A 13 -5.85 -1.22 2.58
CA TYR A 13 -6.76 -0.43 1.77
C TYR A 13 -8.01 -1.19 1.34
N ASP A 14 -8.03 -2.51 1.50
CA ASP A 14 -9.17 -3.37 1.16
C ASP A 14 -9.32 -4.44 2.23
N ASN A 15 -10.29 -4.26 3.12
CA ASN A 15 -10.52 -5.16 4.26
C ASN A 15 -11.80 -6.01 4.08
N VAL A 16 -12.46 -5.96 2.91
CA VAL A 16 -13.66 -6.75 2.65
C VAL A 16 -13.28 -8.08 2.03
N ASP A 17 -13.61 -9.17 2.72
CA ASP A 17 -13.28 -10.52 2.30
C ASP A 17 -13.86 -10.83 0.91
N GLY A 18 -12.99 -11.29 0.00
CA GLY A 18 -13.39 -11.74 -1.33
C GLY A 18 -13.63 -10.61 -2.34
N ASP A 19 -13.21 -9.37 -2.05
CA ASP A 19 -13.27 -8.25 -2.99
C ASP A 19 -12.18 -8.34 -4.08
N PHE A 20 -12.22 -9.38 -4.90
CA PHE A 20 -11.26 -9.59 -5.99
C PHE A 20 -11.21 -8.45 -7.02
N ASN A 21 -12.28 -7.65 -7.07
CA ASN A 21 -12.44 -6.51 -7.97
C ASN A 21 -11.97 -5.18 -7.35
N LEU A 22 -11.54 -5.16 -6.08
CA LEU A 22 -11.07 -3.97 -5.38
C LEU A 22 -12.09 -2.83 -5.42
N THR A 23 -13.36 -3.17 -5.23
CA THR A 23 -14.48 -2.22 -5.24
C THR A 23 -14.53 -1.36 -3.98
N THR A 24 -14.05 -1.91 -2.86
CA THR A 24 -14.00 -1.26 -1.54
C THR A 24 -12.62 -0.71 -1.22
N PHE A 25 -11.67 -0.79 -2.17
CA PHE A 25 -10.35 -0.20 -2.04
C PHE A 25 -10.46 1.30 -1.77
N ALA A 26 -9.89 1.75 -0.65
CA ALA A 26 -9.84 3.15 -0.27
C ALA A 26 -8.55 3.48 0.49
N LEU A 27 -8.01 4.68 0.23
CA LEU A 27 -6.92 5.23 1.04
C LEU A 27 -7.39 5.45 2.48
N ALA A 28 -6.51 5.17 3.43
CA ALA A 28 -6.84 5.36 4.84
C ALA A 28 -6.78 6.86 5.20
N PRO A 29 -7.47 7.26 6.29
CA PRO A 29 -7.35 8.62 6.83
C PRO A 29 -5.90 9.03 7.10
N GLU A 30 -5.02 8.10 7.48
CA GLU A 30 -3.59 8.36 7.69
C GLU A 30 -2.89 8.83 6.40
N ASP A 31 -3.22 8.26 5.24
CA ASP A 31 -2.64 8.68 3.96
C ASP A 31 -3.15 10.05 3.54
N LEU A 32 -4.46 10.27 3.65
CA LEU A 32 -5.14 11.49 3.20
C LEU A 32 -4.84 12.71 4.09
N ASN A 33 -4.81 12.50 5.41
CA ASN A 33 -4.72 13.59 6.38
C ASN A 33 -3.28 13.89 6.81
N ILE A 34 -2.36 12.91 6.67
CA ILE A 34 -1.00 13.04 7.19
C ILE A 34 0.02 12.87 6.07
N LYS A 35 0.13 11.68 5.46
CA LYS A 35 1.25 11.36 4.55
C LYS A 35 1.24 12.24 3.30
N ILE A 36 0.11 12.34 2.59
CA ILE A 36 -0.01 13.12 1.35
C ILE A 36 0.22 14.63 1.61
N PRO A 37 -0.44 15.27 2.60
CA PRO A 37 -0.17 16.66 2.93
C PRO A 37 1.30 16.93 3.29
N PHE A 38 1.94 16.00 4.02
CA PHE A 38 3.35 16.14 4.41
C PHE A 38 4.29 16.08 3.20
N ILE A 39 4.07 15.14 2.27
CA ILE A 39 4.84 15.05 1.02
C ILE A 39 4.67 16.33 0.19
N LYS A 40 3.44 16.86 0.06
CA LYS A 40 3.19 18.13 -0.64
C LYS A 40 3.93 19.30 -0.01
N ALA A 41 3.93 19.38 1.32
CA ALA A 41 4.66 20.42 2.04
C ALA A 41 6.17 20.33 1.76
N ALA A 42 6.75 19.12 1.80
CA ALA A 42 8.16 18.91 1.48
C ALA A 42 8.51 19.31 0.04
N GLN A 43 7.67 18.94 -0.94
CA GLN A 43 7.85 19.36 -2.33
C GLN A 43 7.77 20.89 -2.48
N SER A 44 6.85 21.54 -1.78
CA SER A 44 6.70 23.00 -1.81
C SER A 44 7.93 23.73 -1.26
N ILE A 45 8.58 23.18 -0.23
CA ILE A 45 9.79 23.76 0.36
C ILE A 45 10.98 23.61 -0.58
N ILE A 46 11.12 22.44 -1.21
CA ILE A 46 12.24 22.14 -2.12
C ILE A 46 12.04 22.82 -3.50
N GLY A 47 10.80 23.12 -3.88
CA GLY A 47 10.47 23.68 -5.19
C GLY A 47 10.58 22.68 -6.33
N SER A 48 10.61 21.37 -6.03
CA SER A 48 10.70 20.32 -7.06
C SER A 48 9.95 19.05 -6.65
N LYS A 49 9.77 18.15 -7.63
CA LYS A 49 9.13 16.85 -7.44
C LYS A 49 10.08 15.86 -6.77
N LEU A 50 9.60 15.24 -5.69
CA LEU A 50 10.32 14.16 -5.00
C LEU A 50 10.15 12.83 -5.74
N LYS A 51 11.22 12.04 -5.81
CA LYS A 51 11.11 10.63 -6.19
C LYS A 51 10.48 9.87 -5.02
N LEU A 52 9.33 9.25 -5.26
CA LEU A 52 8.61 8.48 -4.24
C LEU A 52 8.76 6.99 -4.48
N PHE A 53 9.00 6.27 -3.39
CA PHE A 53 9.02 4.83 -3.36
C PHE A 53 8.01 4.33 -2.34
N SER A 54 7.22 3.33 -2.70
CA SER A 54 6.21 2.75 -1.81
C SER A 54 6.32 1.24 -1.77
N THR A 55 6.32 0.69 -0.57
CA THR A 55 6.37 -0.75 -0.30
C THR A 55 5.21 -1.14 0.62
N PRO A 56 4.55 -2.29 0.38
CA PRO A 56 3.57 -2.82 1.31
C PRO A 56 4.26 -3.60 2.42
N TRP A 57 3.74 -3.49 3.64
CA TRP A 57 4.17 -4.35 4.76
C TRP A 57 3.42 -5.69 4.76
N THR A 58 2.16 -5.67 4.32
CA THR A 58 1.25 -6.81 4.42
C THR A 58 0.15 -6.70 3.37
N ALA A 59 -0.30 -7.83 2.84
CA ALA A 59 -1.51 -7.91 2.01
C ALA A 59 -2.78 -7.91 2.89
N PRO A 60 -3.96 -7.60 2.34
CA PRO A 60 -5.25 -7.84 2.99
C PRO A 60 -5.34 -9.24 3.59
N LYS A 61 -5.88 -9.35 4.82
CA LYS A 61 -5.98 -10.62 5.55
C LYS A 61 -6.63 -11.73 4.72
N TRP A 62 -7.70 -11.38 4.01
CA TRP A 62 -8.47 -12.34 3.23
C TRP A 62 -7.68 -12.95 2.06
N MET A 63 -6.64 -12.27 1.57
CA MET A 63 -5.74 -12.77 0.52
C MET A 63 -4.64 -13.72 1.04
N LYS A 64 -4.49 -13.86 2.36
CA LYS A 64 -3.34 -14.54 3.01
C LYS A 64 -3.72 -15.90 3.60
N THR A 65 -2.81 -16.87 3.57
CA THR A 65 -3.03 -18.24 4.09
C THR A 65 -3.50 -18.26 5.53
N ASP A 66 -2.82 -17.51 6.41
CA ASP A 66 -3.07 -17.53 7.86
C ASP A 66 -3.91 -16.36 8.36
N GLN A 67 -4.35 -15.46 7.47
CA GLN A 67 -5.16 -14.27 7.79
C GLN A 67 -4.59 -13.34 8.87
N VAL A 68 -3.31 -13.50 9.20
CA VAL A 68 -2.58 -12.68 10.17
C VAL A 68 -2.14 -11.35 9.55
N ILE A 69 -1.91 -10.31 10.35
CA ILE A 69 -1.33 -9.04 9.86
C ILE A 69 0.21 -9.10 9.88
N SER A 70 0.77 -9.66 10.95
CA SER A 70 2.20 -9.83 11.20
C SER A 70 2.60 -11.31 11.26
N GLY A 71 3.90 -11.59 11.21
CA GLY A 71 4.43 -12.96 11.15
C GLY A 71 4.67 -13.44 9.72
N TYR A 72 4.98 -14.73 9.58
CA TYR A 72 5.15 -15.35 8.26
C TYR A 72 3.78 -15.55 7.59
N TRP A 73 3.68 -15.20 6.32
CA TRP A 73 2.47 -15.39 5.53
C TRP A 73 2.82 -15.48 4.05
N THR A 74 1.98 -16.17 3.30
CA THR A 74 2.00 -16.16 1.83
C THR A 74 0.62 -15.81 1.29
N LEU A 75 0.55 -15.44 0.01
CA LEU A 75 -0.74 -15.27 -0.67
C LEU A 75 -1.39 -16.65 -0.87
N LYS A 76 -2.71 -16.69 -0.76
CA LYS A 76 -3.51 -17.88 -1.04
C LYS A 76 -3.39 -18.27 -2.53
N GLY A 77 -3.48 -19.57 -2.80
CA GLY A 77 -3.53 -20.11 -4.15
C GLY A 77 -2.18 -20.05 -4.88
N ASP A 78 -2.25 -20.28 -6.19
CA ASP A 78 -1.06 -20.39 -7.04
C ASP A 78 -0.65 -19.05 -7.64
N VAL A 79 0.63 -18.92 -7.98
CA VAL A 79 1.17 -17.78 -8.73
C VAL A 79 0.42 -17.63 -10.05
N GLY A 80 -0.08 -16.42 -10.33
CA GLY A 80 -0.93 -16.15 -11.51
C GLY A 80 -2.41 -16.49 -11.30
N GLY A 81 -2.77 -17.06 -10.15
CA GLY A 81 -4.15 -17.25 -9.72
C GLY A 81 -4.83 -15.93 -9.30
N PRO A 82 -6.12 -15.99 -8.91
CA PRO A 82 -6.92 -14.80 -8.64
C PRO A 82 -6.35 -13.93 -7.50
N TYR A 83 -5.81 -14.53 -6.44
CA TYR A 83 -5.23 -13.78 -5.33
C TYR A 83 -3.96 -13.01 -5.72
N TYR A 84 -3.07 -13.63 -6.52
CA TYR A 84 -1.88 -12.95 -7.03
C TYR A 84 -2.23 -11.85 -8.02
N GLN A 85 -3.21 -12.09 -8.88
CA GLN A 85 -3.68 -11.08 -9.83
C GLN A 85 -4.36 -9.89 -9.12
N THR A 86 -5.23 -10.16 -8.14
CA THR A 86 -5.84 -9.09 -7.34
C THR A 86 -4.79 -8.34 -6.54
N TRP A 87 -3.78 -9.01 -5.99
CA TRP A 87 -2.67 -8.36 -5.31
C TRP A 87 -1.89 -7.45 -6.26
N ALA A 88 -1.58 -7.89 -7.48
CA ALA A 88 -0.97 -7.03 -8.50
C ALA A 88 -1.86 -5.81 -8.83
N ASN A 89 -3.17 -6.01 -8.97
CA ASN A 89 -4.12 -4.93 -9.21
C ASN A 89 -4.21 -3.94 -8.03
N TYR A 90 -3.99 -4.40 -6.80
CA TYR A 90 -3.99 -3.57 -5.59
C TYR A 90 -2.86 -2.52 -5.64
N PHE A 91 -1.67 -2.90 -6.12
CA PHE A 91 -0.58 -1.95 -6.37
C PHE A 91 -0.92 -0.90 -7.42
N ILE A 92 -1.52 -1.36 -8.54
CA ILE A 92 -1.93 -0.48 -9.62
C ILE A 92 -2.97 0.51 -9.10
N ARG A 93 -3.95 0.04 -8.33
CA ARG A 93 -5.01 0.88 -7.77
C ARG A 93 -4.45 1.97 -6.84
N LEU A 94 -3.46 1.63 -6.00
CA LEU A 94 -2.78 2.63 -5.19
C LEU A 94 -2.15 3.73 -6.04
N VAL A 95 -1.40 3.36 -7.09
CA VAL A 95 -0.75 4.36 -7.95
C VAL A 95 -1.78 5.19 -8.69
N LEU A 96 -2.86 4.59 -9.19
CA LEU A 96 -3.94 5.34 -9.82
C LEU A 96 -4.56 6.36 -8.84
N ASP A 97 -4.88 5.94 -7.62
CA ASP A 97 -5.50 6.83 -6.64
C ASP A 97 -4.54 7.94 -6.17
N VAL A 98 -3.27 7.64 -5.94
CA VAL A 98 -2.29 8.63 -5.46
C VAL A 98 -1.79 9.54 -6.58
N VAL A 99 -1.57 9.02 -7.77
CA VAL A 99 -0.94 9.76 -8.88
C VAL A 99 -1.97 10.39 -9.80
N VAL A 100 -2.98 9.61 -10.22
CA VAL A 100 -3.95 10.02 -11.26
C VAL A 100 -5.11 10.81 -10.66
N ASN A 101 -5.64 10.39 -9.51
CA ASN A 101 -6.73 11.09 -8.81
C ASN A 101 -6.26 12.35 -8.04
N GLY A 102 -5.14 12.94 -8.49
CA GLY A 102 -4.73 14.31 -8.13
C GLY A 102 -4.06 14.47 -6.78
N HIS A 103 -3.68 13.38 -6.11
CA HIS A 103 -3.10 13.49 -4.77
C HIS A 103 -1.62 13.90 -4.83
N LEU A 104 -0.80 13.41 -5.77
CA LEU A 104 0.61 13.80 -5.86
C LEU A 104 1.13 14.18 -7.26
N GLY A 105 0.35 14.00 -8.34
CA GLY A 105 0.67 14.56 -9.67
C GLY A 105 2.07 14.22 -10.23
N GLN A 106 2.66 13.10 -9.80
CA GLN A 106 4.01 12.67 -10.13
C GLN A 106 4.14 11.14 -10.12
N ALA A 107 5.12 10.61 -10.82
CA ALA A 107 5.39 9.17 -10.83
C ALA A 107 5.82 8.66 -9.44
N MET A 108 5.41 7.43 -9.11
CA MET A 108 5.77 6.70 -7.90
C MET A 108 6.26 5.33 -8.30
N GLU A 109 7.39 4.91 -7.73
CA GLU A 109 7.92 3.55 -7.88
C GLU A 109 7.37 2.65 -6.77
N ILE A 110 7.12 1.39 -7.12
CA ILE A 110 6.60 0.39 -6.20
C ILE A 110 7.63 -0.72 -6.03
N GLY A 111 7.91 -1.10 -4.79
CA GLY A 111 8.72 -2.26 -4.46
C GLY A 111 7.93 -3.38 -3.81
N HIS A 112 8.47 -4.60 -3.89
CA HIS A 112 8.07 -5.73 -3.06
C HIS A 112 9.13 -5.96 -1.99
N VAL A 113 8.72 -6.08 -0.73
CA VAL A 113 9.63 -6.42 0.37
C VAL A 113 9.35 -7.88 0.73
N GLU A 114 10.19 -8.80 0.24
CA GLU A 114 10.33 -10.09 0.90
C GLU A 114 11.30 -9.90 2.07
N MET A 115 10.90 -10.31 3.28
CA MET A 115 11.63 -10.23 4.55
C MET A 115 11.74 -8.85 5.23
N ILE A 116 11.30 -8.85 6.50
CA ILE A 116 11.79 -8.09 7.66
C ILE A 116 12.71 -6.93 7.26
N MET A 117 12.13 -5.76 7.02
CA MET A 117 12.91 -4.54 7.01
C MET A 117 13.17 -4.14 8.45
N LEU A 118 14.28 -4.63 9.01
CA LEU A 118 14.87 -4.11 10.22
C LEU A 118 15.39 -2.70 9.87
N MET A 119 14.53 -1.69 9.96
CA MET A 119 14.99 -0.29 9.86
C MET A 119 15.64 0.08 11.18
N ILE A 120 16.96 -0.08 11.20
CA ILE A 120 17.89 0.64 12.08
C ILE A 120 17.68 2.14 11.83
N PHE A 121 17.48 2.90 12.90
CA PHE A 121 17.59 4.37 12.92
C PHE A 121 19.01 4.81 12.55
#